data_AF-H8ZH69-F1
#
_entry.id   AF-H8ZH69-F1
#
_cell.length_a   1.000
_cell.length_b   1.000
_cell.length_c   1.000
_cell.angle_alpha   90.00
_cell.angle_beta   90.00
_cell.angle_gamma   90.00
#
_symmetry.space_group_name_H-M   'P 1'
#
loop_
_entity.id
_entity.type
_entity.pdbx_description
1 polymer ?
#
loop_
_entity_poly.entity_id
_entity_poly.type
_entity_poly.pdbx_seq_one_letter_code
_entity_poly.pdbx_strand_id
1 'polypeptide(L)'
;INCLIFFLFFLSTGLTTSYSFRLYYYSMSGDNNFYPSFSFDDKSYFISFGMISLLFVAVFGGSLLSWLIFPIPYVVVLPYYLKFLTIIVVILGSYLGYFISNFNFSLSLFSLNMLSFVSFV
;
A
#
# COMPACT_ATOMS: atom_id res chain seq x y z
N ILE A 1 8.66 10.91 -27.92
CA ILE A 1 7.96 9.67 -27.49
C ILE A 1 8.86 8.98 -26.48
N ASN A 2 8.46 8.89 -25.21
CA ASN A 2 9.24 8.23 -24.16
C ASN A 2 8.42 7.06 -23.58
N CYS A 3 8.23 6.01 -24.40
CA CYS A 3 7.46 4.83 -24.00
C CYS A 3 8.01 4.15 -22.74
N LEU A 4 9.34 4.18 -22.55
CA LEU A 4 10.00 3.60 -21.39
C LEU A 4 9.59 4.33 -20.10
N ILE A 5 9.60 5.66 -20.09
CA ILE A 5 9.22 6.47 -18.91
C ILE A 5 7.73 6.29 -18.62
N PHE A 6 6.90 6.28 -19.66
CA PHE A 6 5.47 6.01 -19.52
C PHE A 6 5.23 4.64 -18.85
N PHE A 7 5.88 3.59 -19.36
CA PHE A 7 5.77 2.25 -18.79
C PHE A 7 6.25 2.20 -17.33
N LEU A 8 7.41 2.77 -17.02
CA LEU A 8 7.95 2.79 -15.66
C LEU A 8 7.05 3.53 -14.67
N PHE A 9 6.37 4.61 -15.10
CA PHE A 9 5.43 5.33 -14.26
C PHE A 9 4.21 4.47 -13.89
N PHE A 10 3.61 3.77 -14.84
CA PHE A 10 2.48 2.89 -14.52
C PHE A 10 2.94 1.69 -13.70
N LEU A 11 4.11 1.11 -14.00
CA LEU A 11 4.66 0.02 -13.21
C LEU A 11 4.95 0.43 -11.77
N SER A 12 5.49 1.64 -11.53
CA SER A 12 5.71 2.14 -10.17
C SER A 12 4.39 2.32 -9.41
N THR A 13 3.35 2.86 -10.06
CA THR A 13 2.01 2.95 -9.43
C THR A 13 1.46 1.57 -9.05
N GLY A 14 1.56 0.57 -9.93
CA GLY A 14 1.17 -0.80 -9.62
C GLY A 14 1.95 -1.39 -8.43
N LEU A 15 3.26 -1.19 -8.39
CA LEU A 15 4.10 -1.65 -7.28
C LEU A 15 3.74 -0.97 -5.95
N THR A 16 3.45 0.34 -5.94
CA THR A 16 3.00 1.01 -4.70
C THR A 16 1.72 0.42 -4.14
N THR A 17 0.75 0.08 -5.00
CA THR A 17 -0.47 -0.61 -4.56
C THR A 17 -0.18 -2.00 -4.02
N SER A 18 0.71 -2.76 -4.66
CA SER A 18 1.10 -4.09 -4.17
C SER A 18 1.73 -4.04 -2.78
N TYR A 19 2.52 -3.00 -2.47
CA TYR A 19 3.13 -2.82 -1.16
C TYR A 19 2.07 -2.53 -0.08
N SER A 20 1.11 -1.64 -0.36
CA SER A 20 0.01 -1.35 0.56
C SER A 20 -0.81 -2.61 0.88
N PHE A 21 -1.14 -3.42 -0.14
CA PHE A 21 -1.90 -4.66 0.06
C PHE A 21 -1.09 -5.75 0.78
N ARG A 22 0.23 -5.83 0.56
CA ARG A 22 1.10 -6.71 1.35
C ARG A 22 1.09 -6.32 2.83
N LEU A 23 1.18 -5.03 3.15
CA LEU A 23 1.14 -4.55 4.53
C LEU A 23 -0.23 -4.84 5.16
N TYR A 24 -1.31 -4.59 4.43
CA TYR A 24 -2.66 -4.94 4.86
C TYR A 24 -2.78 -6.44 5.16
N TYR A 25 -2.21 -7.30 4.31
CA TYR A 25 -2.24 -8.74 4.53
C TYR A 25 -1.59 -9.15 5.85
N TYR A 26 -0.37 -8.68 6.12
CA TYR A 26 0.38 -9.08 7.33
C TYR A 26 -0.13 -8.44 8.62
N SER A 27 -0.77 -7.28 8.55
CA SER A 27 -1.23 -6.57 9.76
C SER A 27 -2.68 -6.88 10.13
N MET A 28 -3.56 -7.09 9.15
CA MET A 28 -5.01 -7.14 9.38
C MET A 28 -5.66 -8.47 9.00
N SER A 29 -5.23 -9.13 7.92
CA SER A 29 -5.91 -10.36 7.44
C SER A 29 -5.19 -11.67 7.79
N GLY A 30 -3.88 -11.61 8.05
CA GLY A 30 -3.06 -12.78 8.41
C GLY A 30 -3.20 -13.18 9.88
N ASP A 31 -2.60 -14.31 10.23
CA ASP A 31 -2.60 -14.79 11.61
C ASP A 31 -1.80 -13.86 12.53
N ASN A 32 -2.32 -13.71 13.75
CA ASN A 32 -1.76 -12.87 14.79
C ASN A 32 -0.46 -13.45 15.35
N ASN A 33 0.68 -13.05 14.79
CA ASN A 33 2.02 -13.43 15.25
C ASN A 33 2.50 -12.58 16.45
N PHE A 34 1.65 -12.37 17.45
CA PHE A 34 2.04 -11.63 18.66
C PHE A 34 2.80 -12.51 19.65
N TYR A 35 3.63 -11.89 20.49
CA TYR A 35 4.22 -12.59 21.64
C TYR A 35 3.12 -13.09 22.58
N PRO A 36 3.33 -14.21 23.30
CA PRO A 36 2.33 -14.76 24.22
C PRO A 36 1.95 -13.80 25.36
N SER A 37 2.81 -12.83 25.69
CA SER A 37 2.54 -11.74 26.63
C SER A 37 2.23 -10.44 25.88
N PHE A 38 1.04 -10.37 25.27
CA PHE A 38 0.59 -9.21 24.51
C PHE A 38 -0.68 -8.62 25.16
N SER A 39 -0.80 -7.28 25.19
CA SER A 39 -1.98 -6.55 25.67
C SER A 39 -2.38 -5.41 24.72
N PHE A 40 -3.61 -5.42 24.19
CA PHE A 40 -4.19 -4.35 23.38
C PHE A 40 -5.00 -3.46 24.31
N ASP A 41 -4.64 -2.18 24.43
CA ASP A 41 -5.45 -1.20 25.17
C ASP A 41 -5.60 0.09 24.35
N ASP A 42 -6.63 0.11 23.50
CA ASP A 42 -6.96 1.25 22.63
C ASP A 42 -7.94 2.26 23.29
N LYS A 43 -8.03 2.27 24.63
CA LYS A 43 -9.00 3.11 25.38
C LYS A 43 -8.62 4.58 25.46
N SER A 44 -7.45 4.96 24.97
CA SER A 44 -6.98 6.35 25.06
C SER A 44 -7.77 7.27 24.12
N TYR A 45 -8.73 8.00 24.71
CA TYR A 45 -9.61 8.91 23.99
C TYR A 45 -8.83 9.90 23.11
N PHE A 46 -7.73 10.48 23.60
CA PHE A 46 -6.91 11.43 22.84
C PHE A 46 -6.34 10.87 21.54
N ILE A 47 -5.86 9.62 21.54
CA ILE A 47 -5.30 8.99 20.35
C ILE A 47 -6.41 8.67 19.35
N SER A 48 -7.52 8.10 19.84
CA SER A 48 -8.69 7.78 19.00
C SER A 48 -9.27 9.02 18.31
N PHE A 49 -9.38 10.14 19.03
CA PHE A 49 -9.85 11.41 18.47
C PHE A 49 -8.94 11.94 17.36
N GLY A 50 -7.61 11.85 17.54
CA GLY A 50 -6.64 12.24 16.51
C GLY A 50 -6.75 11.40 15.24
N MET A 51 -6.89 10.07 15.37
CA MET A 51 -7.05 9.17 14.22
C MET A 51 -8.32 9.48 13.42
N ILE A 52 -9.44 9.71 14.11
CA ILE A 52 -10.72 10.04 13.47
C ILE A 52 -10.62 11.38 12.73
N SER A 53 -10.05 12.40 13.36
CA SER A 53 -9.86 13.72 12.73
C SER A 53 -9.02 13.64 11.45
N LEU A 54 -7.93 12.86 11.47
CA LEU A 54 -7.09 12.66 10.29
C LEU A 54 -7.83 11.94 9.16
N LEU A 55 -8.67 10.96 9.51
CA LEU A 55 -9.47 10.21 8.53
C LEU A 55 -10.44 11.15 7.78
N PHE A 56 -11.11 12.06 8.49
CA PHE A 56 -11.97 13.07 7.86
C PHE A 56 -11.21 13.96 6.88
N VAL A 57 -10.03 14.46 7.28
CA VAL A 57 -9.21 15.30 6.41
C VAL A 57 -8.70 14.52 5.20
N ALA A 58 -8.34 13.25 5.34
CA ALA A 58 -7.86 12.44 4.22
C ALA A 58 -8.94 12.20 3.15
N VAL A 59 -10.20 12.01 3.55
CA VAL A 59 -11.33 11.75 2.62
C VAL A 59 -11.79 13.03 1.92
N PHE A 60 -12.01 14.11 2.67
CA PHE A 60 -12.55 15.35 2.12
C PHE A 60 -11.47 16.32 1.61
N GLY A 61 -10.25 16.23 2.14
CA GLY A 61 -9.17 17.16 1.82
C GLY A 61 -8.80 17.16 0.35
N GLY A 62 -8.73 15.98 -0.28
CA GLY A 62 -8.37 15.88 -1.70
C GLY A 62 -9.37 16.55 -2.63
N SER A 63 -10.67 16.34 -2.41
CA SER A 63 -11.73 16.95 -3.22
C SER A 63 -11.80 18.46 -2.99
N LEU A 64 -11.76 18.92 -1.74
CA LEU A 64 -11.75 20.34 -1.39
C LEU A 64 -10.55 21.07 -2.01
N LEU A 65 -9.36 20.47 -1.93
CA LEU A 65 -8.14 21.07 -2.50
C LEU A 65 -8.21 21.16 -4.03
N SER A 66 -8.79 20.15 -4.69
CA SER A 66 -8.96 20.17 -6.14
C SER A 66 -9.86 21.31 -6.63
N TRP A 67 -10.93 21.62 -5.89
CA TRP A 67 -11.84 22.72 -6.21
C TRP A 67 -11.24 24.09 -5.92
N LEU A 68 -10.38 24.21 -4.90
CA LEU A 68 -9.70 25.47 -4.57
C LEU A 68 -8.57 25.81 -5.54
N ILE A 69 -7.78 24.82 -5.97
CA ILE A 69 -6.61 25.05 -6.84
C ILE A 69 -7.01 25.26 -8.29
N PHE A 70 -8.04 24.55 -8.78
CA PHE A 70 -8.48 24.63 -10.17
C PHE A 70 -9.91 25.18 -10.28
N PRO A 71 -10.09 26.52 -10.27
CA PRO A 71 -11.40 27.14 -10.38
C PRO A 71 -12.06 26.91 -11.76
N ILE A 72 -11.28 26.56 -12.79
CA ILE A 72 -11.75 26.29 -14.15
C ILE A 72 -11.37 24.85 -14.52
N PRO A 73 -12.33 23.93 -14.67
CA PRO A 73 -12.02 22.55 -15.04
C PRO A 73 -11.58 22.49 -16.51
N TYR A 74 -10.33 22.08 -16.75
CA TYR A 74 -9.86 21.74 -18.10
C TYR A 74 -10.43 20.39 -18.53
N VAL A 75 -11.16 20.35 -19.65
CA VAL A 75 -11.67 19.10 -20.22
C VAL A 75 -10.52 18.37 -20.91
N VAL A 76 -10.07 17.25 -20.33
CA VAL A 76 -9.05 16.38 -20.94
C VAL A 76 -9.75 15.25 -21.70
N VAL A 77 -9.67 15.29 -23.04
CA VAL A 77 -10.21 14.24 -23.90
C VAL A 77 -9.12 13.20 -24.17
N LEU A 78 -9.19 12.06 -23.46
CA LEU A 78 -8.32 10.90 -23.70
C LEU A 78 -9.11 9.77 -24.36
N PRO A 79 -8.47 8.93 -25.20
CA PRO A 79 -9.08 7.70 -25.66
C PRO A 79 -9.36 6.74 -24.50
N TYR A 80 -10.39 5.90 -24.64
CA TYR A 80 -10.92 5.06 -23.56
C TYR A 80 -9.85 4.21 -22.86
N TYR A 81 -8.89 3.66 -23.60
CA TYR A 81 -7.84 2.81 -23.03
C TYR A 81 -6.94 3.55 -22.03
N LEU A 82 -6.60 4.83 -22.28
CA LEU A 82 -5.78 5.62 -21.36
C LEU A 82 -6.58 6.07 -20.14
N LYS A 83 -7.87 6.36 -20.30
CA LYS A 83 -8.72 6.84 -19.22
C LYS A 83 -8.90 5.79 -18.12
N PHE A 84 -8.98 4.51 -18.49
CA PHE A 84 -9.15 3.40 -17.54
C PHE A 84 -7.84 2.72 -17.11
N LEU A 85 -6.70 3.12 -17.68
CA LEU A 85 -5.42 2.46 -17.44
C LEU A 85 -5.03 2.44 -15.96
N THR A 86 -5.25 3.55 -15.24
CA THR A 86 -4.92 3.67 -13.81
C THR A 86 -5.71 2.67 -12.96
N ILE A 87 -7.03 2.56 -13.18
CA ILE A 87 -7.87 1.59 -12.48
C ILE A 87 -7.40 0.15 -12.73
N ILE A 88 -7.08 -0.19 -13.98
CA ILE A 88 -6.61 -1.53 -14.35
C ILE A 88 -5.29 -1.85 -13.61
N VAL A 89 -4.34 -0.92 -13.61
CA VAL A 89 -3.04 -1.09 -12.94
C VAL A 89 -3.20 -1.25 -11.43
N VAL A 90 -4.08 -0.48 -10.79
CA VAL A 90 -4.35 -0.58 -9.35
C VAL A 90 -4.95 -1.95 -8.99
N ILE A 91 -5.93 -2.43 -9.76
CA ILE A 91 -6.56 -3.74 -9.53
C ILE A 91 -5.53 -4.86 -9.71
N LEU A 92 -4.76 -4.84 -10.79
CA LEU A 92 -3.70 -5.83 -11.02
C LEU A 92 -2.63 -5.79 -9.92
N GLY A 93 -2.20 -4.60 -9.51
CA GLY A 93 -1.22 -4.41 -8.44
C GLY A 93 -1.71 -4.93 -7.09
N SER A 94 -2.98 -4.69 -6.74
CA SER A 94 -3.60 -5.23 -5.52
C SER A 94 -3.67 -6.76 -5.52
N TYR A 95 -4.05 -7.35 -6.66
CA TYR A 95 -4.16 -8.80 -6.81
C TYR A 95 -2.79 -9.47 -6.68
N LEU A 96 -1.79 -8.92 -7.37
CA LEU A 96 -0.41 -9.39 -7.27
C LEU A 96 0.14 -9.26 -5.84
N GLY A 97 -0.12 -8.13 -5.17
CA GLY A 97 0.32 -7.91 -3.79
C GLY A 97 -0.18 -8.98 -2.82
N TYR A 98 -1.47 -9.32 -2.92
CA TYR A 98 -2.08 -10.38 -2.10
C TYR A 98 -1.56 -11.78 -2.45
N PHE A 99 -1.37 -12.06 -3.73
CA PHE A 99 -0.85 -13.35 -4.19
C PHE A 99 0.59 -13.58 -3.70
N ILE A 100 1.44 -12.54 -3.77
CA ILE A 100 2.83 -12.57 -3.27
C ILE A 100 2.88 -12.79 -1.74
N SER A 101 1.97 -12.19 -0.97
CA SER A 101 1.99 -12.30 0.48
C SER A 101 1.51 -13.66 1.00
N ASN A 102 0.63 -14.34 0.25
CA ASN A 102 0.15 -15.69 0.58
C ASN A 102 1.08 -16.81 0.08
N PHE A 103 2.06 -16.50 -0.77
CA PHE A 103 3.09 -17.48 -1.08
C PHE A 103 3.93 -17.75 0.16
N ASN A 104 3.68 -18.90 0.79
CA ASN A 104 4.59 -19.49 1.76
C ASN A 104 5.91 -19.77 1.06
N PHE A 105 6.82 -18.79 1.07
CA PHE A 105 8.21 -19.02 0.80
C PHE A 105 8.74 -19.92 1.92
N SER A 106 8.60 -21.23 1.71
CA SER A 106 9.36 -22.27 2.39
C SER A 106 10.81 -22.18 1.91
N LEU A 107 11.47 -21.07 2.22
CA LEU A 107 12.91 -20.91 2.05
C LEU A 107 13.49 -20.97 3.44
N SER A 108 14.36 -21.94 3.65
CA SER A 108 15.40 -21.86 4.68
C SER A 108 15.90 -20.42 4.71
N LEU A 109 15.61 -19.71 5.81
CA LEU A 109 16.01 -18.32 5.96
C LEU A 109 17.53 -18.27 5.77
N PHE A 110 17.99 -17.65 4.68
CA PHE A 110 19.41 -17.58 4.35
C PHE A 110 20.20 -16.91 5.50
N SER A 111 19.55 -15.99 6.23
CA SER A 111 20.05 -15.39 7.46
C SER A 111 20.23 -16.40 8.60
N LEU A 112 19.30 -17.33 8.81
CA LEU A 112 19.45 -18.39 9.81
C LEU A 112 20.60 -19.33 9.47
N ASN A 113 20.82 -19.61 8.18
CA ASN A 113 21.93 -20.48 7.74
C ASN A 113 23.30 -19.80 7.92
N MET A 114 23.37 -18.48 7.78
CA MET A 114 24.60 -17.68 7.97
C MET A 114 24.82 -17.23 9.43
N LEU A 115 23.94 -17.60 10.37
CA LEU A 115 24.14 -17.30 11.79
C LEU A 115 25.45 -17.88 12.32
N SER A 116 25.86 -19.06 11.85
CA SER A 116 27.12 -19.71 12.23
C SER A 116 28.37 -18.87 11.91
N PHE A 117 28.30 -17.95 10.94
CA PHE A 117 29.41 -17.04 10.61
C PHE A 117 29.45 -15.77 11.47
N VAL A 118 28.34 -15.40 12.11
CA VAL A 118 28.19 -14.13 12.83
C VAL A 118 28.13 -14.34 14.34
N SER A 119 27.67 -15.50 14.81
CA SER A 119 27.69 -15.84 16.23
C SER A 119 29.12 -16.16 16.67
N PHE A 120 29.69 -15.30 17.52
CA PHE A 120 30.91 -15.59 18.26
C PHE A 120 30.62 -16.65 19.34
N VAL A 121 30.55 -17.90 18.92
CA VAL A 121 30.90 -19.10 19.70
C VAL A 121 31.93 -19.88 18.90
#